data_AF-A0A2R6TBJ6-F1
#
_entry.id   AF-A0A2R6TBJ6-F1
#
_cell.length_a   1.000
_cell.length_b   1.000
_cell.length_c   1.000
_cell.angle_alpha   90.00
_cell.angle_beta   90.00
_cell.angle_gamma   90.00
#
_symmetry.space_group_name_H-M   'P 1'
#
loop_
_entity.id
_entity.type
_entity.pdbx_description
1 polymer ?
#
loop_
_entity_poly.entity_id
_entity_poly.type
_entity_poly.pdbx_seq_one_letter_code
_entity_poly.pdbx_strand_id
1 'polypeptide(L)'
;MPLLNSTIMRLNEITTLVEDKTHLTSENESLIKQIFKEINEKGERYDVDEIESWFENEGSWNVKDVKTRIVNISHYAQSRFEQTNKFRIVDDTCDDGDSCSCGH
;
A
#
# COMPACT_ATOMS: atom_id res chain seq x y z
N MET A 1 -14.72 -0.29 -0.77
CA MET A 1 -15.10 -0.99 0.50
C MET A 1 -14.66 -0.11 1.66
N PRO A 2 -15.41 0.00 2.78
CA PRO A 2 -15.01 0.90 3.87
C PRO A 2 -13.65 0.48 4.45
N LEU A 3 -12.83 1.46 4.80
CA LEU A 3 -11.52 1.21 5.41
C LEU A 3 -11.66 0.43 6.72
N LEU A 4 -10.76 -0.54 6.91
CA LEU A 4 -10.66 -1.26 8.18
C LEU A 4 -10.16 -0.32 9.28
N ASN A 5 -10.63 -0.53 10.52
CA ASN A 5 -10.18 0.27 11.67
C ASN A 5 -8.65 0.22 11.86
N SER A 6 -8.03 -0.92 11.58
CA SER A 6 -6.58 -1.10 11.59
C SER A 6 -5.88 -0.19 10.56
N THR A 7 -6.44 -0.08 9.35
CA THR A 7 -5.96 0.84 8.32
C THR A 7 -6.12 2.30 8.77
N ILE A 8 -7.28 2.67 9.33
CA ILE A 8 -7.53 4.03 9.84
C ILE A 8 -6.51 4.41 10.94
N MET A 9 -6.18 3.48 11.85
CA MET A 9 -5.16 3.73 12.87
C MET A 9 -3.78 4.05 12.26
N ARG A 10 -3.41 3.36 11.18
CA ARG A 10 -2.17 3.63 10.44
C ARG A 10 -2.19 4.96 9.69
N LEU A 11 -3.34 5.40 9.20
CA LEU A 11 -3.50 6.72 8.58
C LEU A 11 -3.40 7.85 9.62
N ASN A 12 -3.92 7.64 10.83
CA ASN A 12 -3.73 8.55 11.95
C ASN A 12 -2.25 8.65 12.37
N GLU A 13 -1.53 7.53 12.32
CA GLU A 13 -0.08 7.49 12.58
C GLU A 13 0.67 8.36 11.56
N ILE A 14 0.38 8.25 10.27
CA ILE A 14 0.95 9.16 9.23
C ILE A 14 0.67 10.62 9.59
N THR A 15 -0.56 10.94 9.95
CA THR A 15 -1.00 12.31 10.26
C THR A 15 -0.36 12.89 11.52
N THR A 16 0.08 12.01 12.43
CA THR A 16 0.78 12.38 13.67
C THR A 16 2.29 12.52 13.45
N LEU A 17 2.88 11.67 12.62
CA LEU A 17 4.32 11.65 12.35
C LEU A 17 4.75 12.71 11.33
N VAL A 18 3.86 13.08 10.40
CA VAL A 18 4.12 14.14 9.43
C VAL A 18 3.66 15.48 9.99
N GLU A 19 4.62 16.23 10.54
CA GLU A 19 4.38 17.56 11.10
C GLU A 19 4.07 18.59 10.01
N ASP A 20 4.88 18.64 8.94
CA ASP A 20 4.67 19.51 7.79
C ASP A 20 3.85 18.80 6.69
N LYS A 21 2.59 19.20 6.57
CA LYS A 21 1.61 18.69 5.60
C LYS A 21 1.53 19.52 4.32
N THR A 22 2.39 20.54 4.19
CA THR A 22 2.46 21.42 3.02
C THR A 22 3.44 20.88 1.98
N HIS A 23 4.49 20.20 2.43
CA HIS A 23 5.49 19.58 1.57
C HIS A 23 6.01 18.28 2.17
N LEU A 24 6.02 17.20 1.37
CA LEU A 24 6.59 15.91 1.81
C LEU A 24 8.09 15.88 1.58
N THR A 25 8.85 15.68 2.66
CA THR A 25 10.29 15.37 2.58
C THR A 25 10.49 13.91 2.15
N SER A 26 11.69 13.57 1.66
CA SER A 26 12.03 12.18 1.34
C SER A 26 11.91 11.23 2.53
N GLU A 27 12.11 11.73 3.75
CA GLU A 27 11.92 10.98 4.99
C GLU A 27 10.43 10.70 5.23
N ASN A 28 9.56 11.71 5.07
CA ASN A 28 8.11 11.54 5.17
C ASN A 28 7.61 10.54 4.12
N GLU A 29 8.06 10.63 2.88
CA GLU A 29 7.68 9.68 1.82
C GLU A 29 8.11 8.25 2.15
N SER A 30 9.31 8.08 2.72
CA SER A 30 9.82 6.77 3.12
C SER A 30 9.00 6.17 4.27
N LEU A 31 8.63 7.00 5.24
CA LEU A 31 7.78 6.63 6.38
C LEU A 31 6.37 6.21 5.92
N ILE A 32 5.73 7.02 5.07
CA ILE A 32 4.41 6.74 4.51
C ILE A 32 4.43 5.43 3.72
N LYS A 33 5.47 5.23 2.90
CA LYS A 33 5.66 3.99 2.14
C LYS A 33 5.83 2.78 3.05
N GLN A 34 6.56 2.90 4.15
CA GLN A 34 6.72 1.84 5.13
C GLN A 34 5.38 1.48 5.78
N ILE A 35 4.59 2.45 6.20
CA ILE A 35 3.29 2.23 6.82
C ILE A 35 2.34 1.49 5.85
N PHE A 36 2.27 1.91 4.59
CA PHE A 36 1.45 1.20 3.60
C PHE A 36 1.95 -0.22 3.30
N LYS A 37 3.27 -0.43 3.33
CA LYS A 37 3.85 -1.77 3.20
C LYS A 37 3.40 -2.67 4.36
N GLU A 38 3.44 -2.18 5.60
CA GLU A 38 2.98 -2.93 6.77
C GLU A 38 1.49 -3.26 6.73
N ILE A 39 0.65 -2.35 6.22
CA ILE A 39 -0.78 -2.61 6.00
C ILE A 39 -0.94 -3.80 5.05
N ASN A 40 -0.25 -3.75 3.90
CA ASN A 40 -0.31 -4.82 2.90
C ASN A 40 0.23 -6.16 3.43
N GLU A 41 1.33 -6.15 4.21
CA GLU A 41 1.92 -7.35 4.80
C GLU A 41 1.01 -8.05 5.82
N LYS A 42 0.12 -7.31 6.48
CA LYS A 42 -0.93 -7.88 7.35
C LYS A 42 -2.07 -8.54 6.57
N GLY A 43 -2.04 -8.49 5.23
CA GLY A 43 -3.10 -9.01 4.37
C GLY A 43 -4.29 -8.07 4.25
N GLU A 44 -4.18 -6.84 4.75
CA GLU A 44 -5.24 -5.84 4.65
C GLU A 44 -5.18 -5.18 3.26
N ARG A 45 -6.27 -5.30 2.51
CA ARG A 45 -6.47 -4.53 1.28
C ARG A 45 -7.31 -3.30 1.59
N TYR A 46 -6.89 -2.18 1.02
CA TYR A 46 -7.62 -0.91 1.07
C TYR A 46 -7.94 -0.46 -0.35
N ASP A 47 -9.02 0.29 -0.45
CA ASP A 47 -9.42 0.97 -1.68
C ASP A 47 -8.70 2.32 -1.75
N VAL A 48 -8.08 2.62 -2.90
CA VAL A 48 -7.27 3.83 -3.07
C VAL A 48 -8.15 5.09 -3.01
N ASP A 49 -9.38 5.01 -3.52
CA ASP A 49 -10.34 6.12 -3.49
C ASP A 49 -10.80 6.43 -2.05
N GLU A 50 -10.86 5.40 -1.20
CA GLU A 50 -11.18 5.57 0.22
C GLU A 50 -9.99 6.17 1.00
N ILE A 51 -8.75 5.86 0.61
CA ILE A 51 -7.57 6.54 1.17
C ILE A 51 -7.60 8.03 0.81
N GLU A 52 -7.86 8.37 -0.46
CA GLU A 52 -7.99 9.77 -0.88
C GLU A 52 -9.08 10.47 -0.06
N SER A 53 -10.28 9.89 -0.04
CA SER A 53 -11.43 10.42 0.71
C SER A 53 -11.15 10.59 2.20
N TRP A 54 -10.38 9.68 2.82
CA TRP A 54 -9.99 9.81 4.22
C TRP A 54 -9.13 11.05 4.46
N PHE A 55 -8.11 11.27 3.62
CA PHE A 55 -7.24 12.46 3.73
C PHE A 55 -7.97 13.76 3.39
N GLU A 56 -8.99 13.72 2.53
CA GLU A 56 -9.85 14.87 2.28
C GLU A 56 -10.72 15.24 3.49
N ASN A 57 -11.24 14.23 4.19
CA ASN A 57 -12.18 14.41 5.30
C ASN A 57 -11.50 14.67 6.65
N GLU A 58 -10.26 14.23 6.85
CA GLU A 58 -9.52 14.44 8.11
C GLU A 58 -9.24 15.93 8.37
N GLY A 59 -9.08 16.74 7.32
CA GLY A 59 -9.09 18.21 7.39
C GLY A 59 -7.76 18.89 7.70
N SER A 60 -6.71 18.16 8.08
CA SER A 60 -5.37 18.74 8.28
C SER A 60 -4.53 18.79 6.99
N TRP A 61 -4.87 17.94 6.01
CA TRP A 61 -4.19 17.84 4.71
C TRP A 61 -4.80 18.77 3.67
N ASN A 62 -4.37 20.03 3.67
CA ASN A 62 -4.95 21.07 2.82
C ASN A 62 -4.33 21.18 1.42
N VAL A 63 -3.13 20.62 1.22
CA VAL A 63 -2.42 20.71 -0.06
C VAL A 63 -2.78 19.51 -0.95
N LYS A 64 -3.45 19.79 -2.08
CA LYS A 64 -3.89 18.75 -3.01
C LYS A 64 -2.73 17.89 -3.53
N ASP A 65 -1.62 18.51 -3.92
CA ASP A 65 -0.45 17.78 -4.42
C ASP A 65 0.11 16.79 -3.39
N VAL A 66 0.12 17.18 -2.11
CA VAL A 66 0.54 16.31 -1.01
C VAL A 66 -0.43 15.13 -0.86
N LYS A 67 -1.74 15.37 -0.86
CA LYS A 67 -2.74 14.28 -0.82
C LYS A 67 -2.56 13.31 -1.99
N THR A 68 -2.48 13.82 -3.22
CA THR A 68 -2.25 13.03 -4.43
C THR A 68 -0.97 12.22 -4.34
N ARG A 69 0.10 12.78 -3.76
CA ARG A 69 1.37 12.08 -3.56
C ARG A 69 1.23 10.89 -2.60
N ILE A 70 0.51 11.06 -1.50
CA ILE A 70 0.24 9.99 -0.53
C ILE A 70 -0.58 8.86 -1.17
N VAL A 71 -1.62 9.22 -1.92
CA VAL A 71 -2.47 8.28 -2.67
C VAL A 71 -1.65 7.50 -3.70
N ASN A 72 -0.74 8.17 -4.41
CA ASN A 72 0.17 7.50 -5.33
C ASN A 72 1.12 6.52 -4.62
N ILE A 73 1.62 6.86 -3.44
CA ILE A 73 2.47 5.97 -2.62
C ILE A 73 1.67 4.73 -2.18
N SER A 74 0.42 4.91 -1.74
CA SER A 74 -0.44 3.80 -1.31
C SER A 74 -0.72 2.83 -2.46
N HIS A 75 -1.11 3.36 -3.62
CA HIS A 75 -1.36 2.57 -4.82
C HIS A 75 -0.10 1.81 -5.28
N TYR A 76 1.07 2.48 -5.29
CA TYR A 76 2.33 1.84 -5.64
C TYR A 76 2.70 0.73 -4.64
N ALA A 77 2.55 0.97 -3.33
CA ALA A 77 2.87 -0.01 -2.30
C ALA A 77 2.00 -1.27 -2.43
N GLN A 78 0.69 -1.10 -2.65
CA GLN A 78 -0.24 -2.22 -2.85
C GLN A 78 0.09 -2.98 -4.13
N SER A 79 0.22 -2.29 -5.26
CA SER A 79 0.55 -2.90 -6.56
C SER A 79 1.87 -3.68 -6.50
N ARG A 80 2.88 -3.17 -5.79
CA ARG A 80 4.17 -3.84 -5.60
C ARG A 80 4.06 -5.09 -4.73
N PHE A 81 3.28 -5.02 -3.65
CA PHE A 81 3.05 -6.15 -2.77
C PHE A 81 2.32 -7.27 -3.50
N GLU A 82 1.27 -6.95 -4.26
CA GLU A 82 0.52 -7.92 -5.05
C GLU A 82 1.38 -8.59 -6.13
N GLN A 83 2.22 -7.83 -6.85
CA GLN A 83 3.17 -8.39 -7.79
C GLN A 83 4.13 -9.37 -7.11
N THR A 84 4.74 -8.96 -5.99
CA THR A 84 5.70 -9.80 -5.26
C THR A 84 5.04 -11.06 -4.69
N ASN A 85 3.80 -10.95 -4.20
CA ASN A 85 3.07 -12.08 -3.66
C ASN A 85 2.65 -13.09 -4.75
N LYS A 86 2.32 -12.62 -5.96
CA LYS A 86 2.04 -13.49 -7.11
C LYS A 86 3.24 -14.37 -7.49
N PHE A 87 4.47 -13.88 -7.31
CA PHE A 87 5.69 -14.67 -7.57
C PHE A 87 6.07 -15.62 -6.42
N ARG A 88 5.60 -15.38 -5.18
CA ARG A 88 5.86 -16.28 -4.05
C ARG A 88 5.01 -17.55 -4.06
N ILE A 89 3.86 -17.54 -4.75
CA ILE A 89 2.94 -18.69 -4.81
C ILE A 89 3.44 -19.78 -5.78
N VAL A 90 4.48 -19.53 -6.58
CA VAL A 90 5.00 -20.48 -7.59
C VAL A 90 6.10 -21.41 -7.06
N ASP A 91 6.55 -21.29 -5.81
CA ASP A 91 7.70 -22.08 -5.31
C ASP A 91 7.33 -23.38 -4.56
N ASP A 92 6.05 -23.62 -4.21
CA ASP A 92 5.69 -24.76 -3.33
C ASP A 92 4.59 -25.70 -3.88
N THR A 93 4.14 -25.52 -5.13
CA THR A 93 3.18 -26.45 -5.75
C THR A 93 3.49 -26.76 -7.21
N CYS A 94 4.76 -26.98 -7.54
CA CYS A 94 5.11 -27.80 -8.70
C CYS A 94 5.04 -29.30 -8.32
N ASP A 95 3.83 -29.75 -7.94
CA ASP A 95 3.40 -31.13 -8.23
C ASP A 95 2.81 -31.11 -9.64
N ASP A 96 3.65 -30.80 -10.63
CA ASP A 96 3.32 -31.07 -12.03
C ASP A 96 4.06 -32.35 -12.40
N GLY A 97 3.50 -33.46 -11.92
CA GLY A 97 3.83 -34.81 -12.34
C GLY A 97 3.39 -35.10 -13.77
N ASP A 98 3.48 -34.13 -14.70
CA ASP A 98 3.20 -34.37 -16.10
C ASP A 98 4.49 -34.51 -16.91
N SER A 99 4.67 -35.75 -17.34
CA SER A 99 5.78 -36.24 -18.14
C SER A 99 5.89 -35.49 -19.47
N CYS A 100 6.77 -34.50 -19.55
CA CYS A 100 7.23 -33.98 -20.84
C CYS A 100 8.51 -34.71 -21.28
N SER A 101 8.34 -35.96 -21.73
CA SER A 101 9.33 -36.68 -22.53
C SER A 101 9.37 -36.08 -23.94
N CYS A 102 10.28 -35.12 -24.18
CA CYS A 102 10.61 -34.69 -25.54
C CYS A 102 11.44 -35.78 -26.23
N GLY A 103 10.76 -36.71 -26.90
CA GLY A 103 11.34 -37.63 -27.86
C GLY A 103 10.67 -37.48 -29.23
N HIS A 104 11.31 -36.74 -30.14
CA HIS A 104 11.70 -37.16 -31.49
C HIS A 104 12.55 -36.07 -32.15
#